data_AF-A0AAP8NBG3-F1
#
_entry.id   AF-A0AAP8NBG3-F1
#
_cell.length_a   1.000
_cell.length_b   1.000
_cell.length_c   1.000
_cell.angle_alpha   90.00
_cell.angle_beta   90.00
_cell.angle_gamma   90.00
#
_symmetry.space_group_name_H-M   'P 1'
#
loop_
_entity.id
_entity.type
_entity.pdbx_description
1 polymer ?
#
loop_
_entity_poly.entity_id
_entity_poly.type
_entity_poly.pdbx_seq_one_letter_code
_entity_poly.pdbx_strand_id
1 'polypeptide(L)' 'IYTAIVTFIILKVLDAVMGLRVTEEEESVGLDLAQHNERGYNL' A
#
# COMPACT_ATOMS: atom_id res chain seq x y z
N ILE A 1 6.74 11.38 21.06
CA ILE A 1 7.26 12.45 20.17
C ILE A 1 8.36 11.91 19.26
N TYR A 2 9.46 11.36 19.78
CA TYR A 2 10.53 10.75 18.97
C TYR A 2 10.02 9.74 17.94
N THR A 3 9.24 8.74 18.37
CA THR A 3 8.67 7.71 17.50
C THR A 3 7.78 8.29 16.40
N ALA A 4 6.99 9.31 16.70
CA ALA A 4 6.14 9.96 15.69
C ALA A 4 6.97 10.65 14.61
N ILE A 5 8.04 11.35 14.99
CA ILE A 5 8.92 12.07 14.06
C ILE A 5 9.71 11.09 13.20
N VAL A 6 10.29 10.05 13.82
CA VAL A 6 11.08 9.04 13.11
C VAL A 6 10.21 8.26 12.13
N THR A 7 9.03 7.80 12.56
CA THR A 7 8.10 7.11 11.66
C THR A 7 7.64 8.01 10.53
N PHE A 8 7.36 9.30 10.78
CA PHE A 8 6.98 10.23 9.72
C PHE A 8 8.06 10.40 8.66
N ILE A 9 9.34 10.52 9.07
CA ILE A 9 10.46 10.63 8.12
C ILE A 9 10.60 9.35 7.31
N ILE A 10 10.55 8.18 7.95
CA ILE A 10 10.66 6.88 7.26
C ILE A 10 9.55 6.72 6.21
N LEU A 11 8.30 6.97 6.60
CA LEU A 11 7.16 6.89 5.69
C LEU A 11 7.33 7.85 4.51
N LYS A 12 7.77 9.08 4.76
CA LYS A 12 7.94 10.07 3.68
C LYS A 12 9.06 9.72 2.70
N VAL A 13 10.14 9.11 3.18
CA VAL A 13 11.23 8.62 2.32
C VAL A 13 10.77 7.43 1.49
N LEU A 14 10.09 6.47 2.10
CA LEU A 14 9.55 5.30 1.38
C LEU A 14 8.53 5.72 0.31
N ASP A 15 7.68 6.69 0.61
CA ASP A 15 6.70 7.21 -0.34
C ASP A 15 7.37 7.83 -1.57
N ALA A 16 8.48 8.56 -1.38
CA ALA A 16 9.22 9.19 -2.46
C ALA A 16 10.05 8.21 -3.31
N VAL A 17 10.48 7.08 -2.74
CA VAL A 17 11.37 6.12 -3.44
C VAL A 17 10.58 5.05 -4.19
N MET A 18 9.53 4.51 -3.59
CA MET A 18 8.81 3.35 -4.14
C MET A 18 7.29 3.53 -4.22
N GLY A 19 6.74 4.55 -3.57
CA GLY A 19 5.29 4.69 -3.39
C GLY A 19 4.78 3.67 -2.36
N LEU A 20 4.16 4.16 -1.28
CA LEU A 20 3.66 3.29 -0.20
C LEU A 20 2.24 2.75 -0.46
N ARG A 21 1.47 3.42 -1.32
CA ARG A 21 0.07 3.09 -1.60
C ARG A 21 -0.06 2.58 -3.04
N VAL A 22 -0.92 1.57 -3.20
CA VAL A 22 -1.35 1.08 -4.51
C VAL A 22 -2.14 2.14 -5.27
N THR A 23 -2.28 1.97 -6.58
CA THR A 23 -3.07 2.88 -7.41
C THR A 23 -4.56 2.78 -7.06
N GLU A 24 -5.34 3.83 -7.34
CA GLU A 24 -6.80 3.82 -7.09
C GLU A 24 -7.53 2.70 -7.85
N GLU A 25 -7.01 2.33 -9.02
CA GLU A 25 -7.54 1.24 -9.84
C GLU A 25 -7.33 -0.12 -9.15
N GLU A 26 -6.10 -0.39 -8.66
CA GLU A 26 -5.79 -1.61 -7.91
C GLU A 26 -6.59 -1.69 -6.59
N GLU A 27 -6.80 -0.55 -5.93
CA GLU A 27 -7.63 -0.47 -4.72
C GLU A 27 -9.10 -0.79 -5.03
N SER A 28 -9.62 -0.36 -6.20
CA SER A 28 -11.00 -0.64 -6.63
C SER A 28 -11.20 -2.08 -7.10
N VAL A 29 -10.19 -2.70 -7.72
CA VAL A 29 -10.26 -4.11 -8.18
C VAL A 29 -10.07 -5.09 -7.02
N GLY A 30 -9.39 -4.67 -5.97
CA GLY A 30 -9.08 -5.46 -4.78
C GLY A 30 -7.67 -6.03 -4.84
N LEU A 31 -6.95 -5.95 -3.71
CA LEU A 31 -5.53 -6.29 -3.65
C LEU A 31 -5.23 -7.76 -3.92
N ASP A 32 -6.13 -8.65 -3.53
CA ASP A 32 -6.02 -10.09 -3.79
C ASP A 32 -6.00 -10.35 -5.31
N LEU A 33 -6.84 -9.64 -6.05
CA LEU A 33 -6.89 -9.71 -7.51
C LEU A 33 -5.73 -8.98 -8.18
N ALA A 34 -5.42 -7.78 -7.71
CA ALA A 34 -4.42 -6.90 -8.32
C ALA A 34 -2.98 -7.38 -8.10
N GLN A 35 -2.65 -7.88 -6.90
CA GLN A 35 -1.28 -8.25 -6.53
C GLN A 35 -1.06 -9.76 -6.38
N HIS A 36 -2.10 -10.51 -6.01
CA HIS A 36 -1.98 -11.94 -5.73
C HIS A 36 -2.65 -12.81 -6.79
N ASN A 37 -3.36 -12.20 -7.76
CA ASN A 37 -4.13 -12.88 -8.81
C ASN A 37 -5.11 -13.93 -8.25
N GLU A 38 -5.59 -13.69 -7.03
CA GLU A 38 -6.46 -14.58 -6.27
C GLU A 38 -7.82 -13.91 -6.04
N ARG A 39 -8.90 -14.68 -6.16
CA ARG A 39 -10.24 -14.24 -5.74
C ARG A 39 -10.54 -14.87 -4.39
N GLY A 40 -10.67 -14.05 -3.35
CA GLY A 40 -10.91 -14.52 -1.97
C GLY A 40 -12.16 -15.39 -1.81
N TYR A 41 -13.15 -15.25 -2.71
CA TYR A 41 -14.30 -16.15 -2.80
C TYR A 41 -14.74 -16.33 -4.27
N ASN A 42 -14.86 -17.60 -4.69
CA ASN A 42 -15.64 -17.97 -5.87
C ASN A 42 -17.06 -18.30 -5.40
N LEU A 43 -18.06 -17.51 -5.86
CA LEU A 43 -19.48 -17.85 -5.72
C LEU A 43 -20.02 -18.36 -7.06
#